data_AF-A0A259LM68-F1
#
_entry.id   AF-A0A259LM68-F1
#
_cell.length_a   1.000
_cell.length_b   1.000
_cell.length_c   1.000
_cell.angle_alpha   90.00
_cell.angle_beta   90.00
_cell.angle_gamma   90.00
#
_symmetry.space_group_name_H-M   'P 1'
#
loop_
_entity.id
_entity.type
_entity.pdbx_description
1 polymer ?
#
loop_
_entity_poly.entity_id
_entity_poly.type
_entity_poly.pdbx_seq_one_letter_code
_entity_poly.pdbx_strand_id
1 'polypeptide(L)'
;MIRIAGAVAVFLTALMAAPLATAQSTWEEGTHYRELSNPVRTASDSGVEVAEIFWYGCPHCYNFKPLAEAWEAQAPDYVNYVKLPAALGASWEPHAYAFYALEAMGQVDALHEKVFRAIHVDKQRLTTPEAIATWMAAQGVDREKFTGFFNSFAVAGKAKRATQLQDAYQVEGTPSL
;
A
#
# COMPACT_ATOMS: atom_id res chain seq x y z
N MET A 1 -17.40 -38.91 -71.69
CA MET A 1 -15.95 -39.13 -71.92
C MET A 1 -15.27 -37.77 -71.94
N ILE A 2 -14.04 -37.72 -71.39
CA ILE A 2 -13.08 -36.60 -71.36
C ILE A 2 -13.15 -35.74 -70.09
N ARG A 3 -12.03 -35.85 -69.35
CA ARG A 3 -11.63 -35.21 -68.10
C ARG A 3 -11.05 -33.82 -68.39
N ILE A 4 -11.28 -32.83 -67.53
CA ILE A 4 -10.32 -31.74 -67.29
C ILE A 4 -10.28 -31.45 -65.79
N ALA A 5 -9.06 -31.55 -65.27
CA ALA A 5 -8.66 -31.27 -63.89
C ALA A 5 -8.68 -29.77 -63.60
N GLY A 6 -8.78 -29.37 -62.33
CA GLY A 6 -8.40 -28.00 -61.99
C GLY A 6 -8.81 -27.54 -60.60
N ALA A 7 -7.82 -27.54 -59.70
CA ALA A 7 -7.69 -26.66 -58.54
C ALA A 7 -8.71 -26.79 -57.40
N VAL A 8 -8.31 -27.62 -56.44
CA VAL A 8 -8.60 -27.44 -55.02
C VAL A 8 -8.13 -26.03 -54.60
N ALA A 9 -9.05 -25.15 -54.21
CA ALA A 9 -8.72 -23.92 -53.49
C ALA A 9 -9.20 -24.07 -52.04
N VAL A 10 -8.34 -24.65 -51.20
CA VAL A 10 -8.46 -24.54 -49.75
C VAL A 10 -8.27 -23.06 -49.41
N PHE A 11 -9.33 -22.38 -49.03
CA PHE A 11 -9.24 -21.05 -48.42
C PHE A 11 -8.57 -21.21 -47.06
N LEU A 12 -7.26 -21.03 -47.02
CA LEU A 12 -6.48 -20.95 -45.80
C LEU A 12 -6.94 -19.69 -45.04
N THR A 13 -7.61 -19.89 -43.91
CA THR A 13 -7.81 -18.87 -42.88
C THR A 13 -6.45 -18.43 -42.36
N ALA A 14 -5.85 -17.41 -42.98
CA ALA A 14 -4.72 -16.68 -42.42
C ALA A 14 -5.26 -15.76 -41.33
N LEU A 15 -5.51 -16.34 -40.15
CA LEU A 15 -5.67 -15.58 -38.92
C LEU A 15 -4.33 -14.87 -38.70
N MET A 16 -4.28 -13.57 -39.00
CA MET A 16 -3.14 -12.74 -38.68
C MET A 16 -3.00 -12.71 -37.16
N ALA A 17 -2.17 -13.61 -36.63
CA ALA A 17 -1.59 -13.49 -35.31
C ALA A 17 -0.60 -12.30 -35.38
N ALA A 18 -1.13 -11.08 -35.26
CA ALA A 18 -0.30 -9.95 -34.91
C ALA A 18 0.35 -10.30 -33.56
N PRO A 19 1.68 -10.28 -33.43
CA PRO A 19 2.29 -10.41 -32.12
C PRO A 19 1.77 -9.22 -31.32
N LEU A 20 1.09 -9.51 -30.21
CA LEU A 20 0.84 -8.54 -29.17
C LEU A 20 2.22 -8.09 -28.69
N ALA A 21 2.73 -7.02 -29.28
CA ALA A 21 3.88 -6.32 -28.75
C ALA A 21 3.44 -5.77 -27.41
N THR A 22 3.65 -6.54 -26.35
CA THR A 22 3.63 -6.02 -24.99
C THR A 22 4.72 -4.96 -24.97
N ALA A 23 4.35 -3.69 -24.91
CA ALA A 23 5.30 -2.63 -24.64
C ALA A 23 5.96 -2.97 -23.30
N GLN A 24 7.14 -3.56 -23.35
CA GLN A 24 7.95 -3.80 -22.17
C GLN A 24 8.40 -2.41 -21.76
N SER A 25 7.71 -1.81 -20.79
CA SER A 25 8.09 -0.53 -20.23
C SER A 25 9.50 -0.69 -19.67
N THR A 26 10.49 -0.08 -20.34
CA THR A 26 11.85 -0.03 -19.82
C THR A 26 11.80 0.88 -18.60
N TRP A 27 12.03 0.31 -17.42
CA TRP A 27 12.17 1.08 -16.19
C TRP A 27 13.54 1.73 -16.18
N GLU A 28 13.57 3.01 -15.84
CA GLU A 28 14.79 3.84 -15.84
C GLU A 28 15.02 4.39 -14.43
N GLU A 29 16.21 4.11 -13.89
CA GLU A 29 16.67 4.68 -12.62
C GLU A 29 16.76 6.22 -12.73
N GLY A 30 16.35 6.92 -11.68
CA GLY A 30 16.28 8.38 -11.63
C GLY A 30 15.00 8.97 -12.23
N THR A 31 14.25 8.20 -13.03
CA THR A 31 12.94 8.60 -13.57
C THR A 31 11.80 7.87 -12.87
N HIS A 32 11.87 6.54 -12.82
CA HIS A 32 10.76 5.70 -12.34
C HIS A 32 11.00 5.12 -10.95
N TYR A 33 12.27 4.90 -10.59
CA TYR A 33 12.70 4.44 -9.28
C TYR A 33 14.06 5.03 -8.94
N ARG A 34 14.47 4.93 -7.68
CA ARG A 34 15.80 5.31 -7.23
C ARG A 34 16.39 4.15 -6.44
N GLU A 35 17.61 3.75 -6.76
CA GLU A 35 18.33 2.80 -5.92
C GLU A 35 18.85 3.50 -4.67
N LEU A 36 18.66 2.86 -3.50
CA LEU A 36 19.22 3.37 -2.25
C LEU A 36 20.70 3.05 -2.20
N SER A 37 21.53 4.07 -1.98
CA SER A 37 22.97 3.89 -1.82
C SER A 37 23.36 2.99 -0.64
N ASN A 38 22.50 2.94 0.38
CA ASN A 38 22.62 2.04 1.53
C ASN A 38 21.35 1.18 1.64
N PRO A 39 21.39 -0.09 1.24
CA PRO A 39 20.25 -0.99 1.38
C PRO A 39 19.79 -1.10 2.83
N VAL A 40 18.48 -1.03 3.05
CA VAL A 40 17.87 -1.17 4.37
C VAL A 40 17.42 -2.61 4.55
N ARG A 41 17.70 -3.18 5.73
CA ARG A 41 17.27 -4.54 6.05
C ARG A 41 15.74 -4.62 6.18
N THR A 42 15.16 -5.56 5.44
CA THR A 42 13.74 -5.94 5.46
C THR A 42 13.34 -6.58 6.79
N ALA A 43 12.04 -6.63 7.08
CA ALA A 43 11.52 -7.26 8.29
C ALA A 43 11.64 -8.79 8.28
N SER A 44 11.65 -9.40 7.09
CA SER A 44 11.83 -10.84 6.87
C SER A 44 13.17 -11.11 6.21
N ASP A 45 13.84 -12.20 6.62
CA ASP A 45 15.05 -12.73 5.96
C ASP A 45 14.71 -13.53 4.67
N SER A 46 13.43 -13.66 4.32
CA SER A 46 12.95 -14.38 3.14
C SER A 46 11.86 -13.61 2.39
N GLY A 47 11.85 -13.75 1.07
CA GLY A 47 10.92 -13.05 0.19
C GLY A 47 11.36 -11.62 -0.17
N VAL A 48 10.51 -10.93 -0.92
CA VAL A 48 10.70 -9.54 -1.34
C VAL A 48 9.77 -8.66 -0.52
N GLU A 49 10.31 -7.71 0.23
CA GLU A 49 9.49 -6.70 0.90
C GLU A 49 9.05 -5.62 -0.08
N VAL A 50 7.77 -5.28 -0.08
CA VAL A 50 7.22 -4.12 -0.77
C VAL A 50 6.57 -3.25 0.28
N ALA A 51 7.18 -2.10 0.58
CA ALA A 51 6.80 -1.25 1.70
C ALA A 51 6.02 -0.03 1.23
N GLU A 52 4.72 0.01 1.54
CA GLU A 52 3.91 1.21 1.30
C GLU A 52 4.09 2.21 2.44
N ILE A 53 4.72 3.34 2.13
CA ILE A 53 4.77 4.49 3.02
C ILE A 53 3.54 5.35 2.79
N PHE A 54 2.66 5.43 3.78
CA PHE A 54 1.37 6.12 3.65
C PHE A 54 1.07 7.03 4.83
N TRP A 55 0.14 7.97 4.67
CA TRP A 55 -0.41 8.74 5.78
C TRP A 55 -1.93 8.78 5.67
N TYR A 56 -2.66 8.56 6.77
CA TYR A 56 -4.13 8.61 6.76
C TYR A 56 -4.71 9.97 6.33
N GLY A 57 -3.94 11.06 6.44
CA GLY A 57 -4.35 12.39 5.98
C GLY A 57 -3.96 12.71 4.54
N CYS A 58 -3.26 11.81 3.85
CA CYS A 58 -2.75 12.03 2.49
C CYS A 58 -3.83 11.66 1.45
N PRO A 59 -4.36 12.64 0.67
CA PRO A 59 -5.42 12.37 -0.30
C PRO A 59 -4.96 11.45 -1.44
N HIS A 60 -3.69 11.52 -1.82
CA HIS A 60 -3.12 10.63 -2.85
C HIS A 60 -3.03 9.19 -2.36
N CYS A 61 -2.75 8.97 -1.08
CA CYS A 61 -2.71 7.66 -0.45
C CYS A 61 -4.10 7.04 -0.43
N TYR A 62 -5.13 7.81 -0.06
CA TYR A 62 -6.52 7.35 -0.11
C TYR A 62 -6.95 6.95 -1.54
N ASN A 63 -6.57 7.74 -2.54
CA ASN A 63 -6.88 7.44 -3.95
C ASN A 63 -6.06 6.27 -4.51
N PHE A 64 -4.84 6.05 -4.01
CA PHE A 64 -3.96 4.96 -4.43
C PHE A 64 -4.38 3.61 -3.83
N LYS A 65 -4.97 3.62 -2.64
CA LYS A 65 -5.34 2.42 -1.86
C LYS A 65 -6.07 1.33 -2.66
N PRO A 66 -7.11 1.62 -3.47
CA PRO A 66 -7.79 0.56 -4.24
C PRO A 66 -6.88 -0.15 -5.24
N LEU A 67 -5.89 0.56 -5.82
CA LEU A 67 -4.91 -0.03 -6.73
C LEU A 67 -3.91 -0.90 -5.96
N ALA A 68 -3.43 -0.41 -4.83
CA ALA A 68 -2.51 -1.12 -3.95
C ALA A 68 -3.11 -2.41 -3.39
N GLU A 69 -4.34 -2.35 -2.87
CA GLU A 69 -5.06 -3.52 -2.33
C GLU A 69 -5.37 -4.55 -3.42
N ALA A 70 -5.75 -4.11 -4.62
CA ALA A 70 -6.00 -5.01 -5.74
C ALA A 70 -4.72 -5.72 -6.21
N TRP A 71 -3.57 -5.04 -6.15
CA TRP A 71 -2.27 -5.64 -6.43
C TRP A 71 -1.83 -6.59 -5.31
N GLU A 72 -1.96 -6.19 -4.03
CA GLU A 72 -1.61 -7.00 -2.85
C GLU A 72 -2.38 -8.34 -2.88
N ALA A 73 -3.67 -8.31 -3.21
CA ALA A 73 -4.50 -9.51 -3.32
C ALA A 73 -4.07 -10.48 -4.44
N GLN A 74 -3.27 -10.02 -5.40
CA GLN A 74 -2.74 -10.80 -6.53
C GLN A 74 -1.21 -10.98 -6.44
N ALA A 75 -0.59 -10.46 -5.38
CA ALA A 75 0.86 -10.50 -5.23
C ALA A 75 1.33 -11.96 -5.09
N PRO A 76 2.49 -12.31 -5.67
CA PRO A 76 3.07 -13.64 -5.48
C PRO A 76 3.34 -13.93 -3.99
N ASP A 77 3.27 -15.20 -3.59
CA ASP A 77 3.47 -15.64 -2.20
C ASP A 77 4.84 -15.27 -1.59
N TYR A 78 5.84 -14.97 -2.43
CA TYR A 78 7.15 -14.52 -1.97
C TYR A 78 7.19 -13.03 -1.60
N VAL A 79 6.12 -12.28 -1.83
CA VAL A 79 6.03 -10.85 -1.54
C VAL A 79 5.50 -10.64 -0.12
N ASN A 80 6.25 -9.89 0.67
CA ASN A 80 5.82 -9.39 1.96
C ASN A 80 5.39 -7.93 1.78
N TYR A 81 4.09 -7.71 1.62
CA TYR A 81 3.57 -6.35 1.54
C TYR A 81 3.43 -5.76 2.95
N VAL A 82 4.11 -4.64 3.21
CA VAL A 82 4.14 -4.01 4.53
C VAL A 82 3.64 -2.57 4.44
N LYS A 83 2.76 -2.19 5.35
CA LYS A 83 2.21 -0.83 5.45
C LYS A 83 2.97 -0.08 6.54
N LEU A 84 3.65 1.00 6.17
CA LEU A 84 4.47 1.82 7.06
C LEU A 84 3.87 3.23 7.17
N PRO A 85 3.20 3.58 8.27
CA PRO A 85 2.62 4.90 8.42
C PRO A 85 3.71 5.97 8.58
N ALA A 86 3.64 6.99 7.73
CA ALA A 86 4.52 8.15 7.72
C ALA A 86 4.25 9.10 8.89
N ALA A 87 5.33 9.60 9.48
CA ALA A 87 5.30 10.65 10.50
C ALA A 87 6.33 11.74 10.16
N LEU A 88 6.22 12.33 8.95
CA LEU A 88 7.12 13.38 8.44
C LEU A 88 6.99 14.73 9.19
N GLY A 89 6.10 14.80 10.18
CA GLY A 89 5.96 15.94 11.08
C GLY A 89 5.07 15.59 12.27
N ALA A 90 5.17 16.38 13.35
CA ALA A 90 4.46 16.14 14.61
C ALA A 90 2.93 16.05 14.45
N SER A 91 2.35 16.74 13.46
CA SER A 91 0.90 16.68 13.19
C SER A 91 0.47 15.36 12.54
N TRP A 92 1.40 14.56 12.00
CA TRP A 92 1.12 13.27 11.36
C TRP A 92 1.26 12.11 12.34
N GLU A 93 2.09 12.26 13.38
CA GLU A 93 2.35 11.24 14.40
C GLU A 93 1.09 10.57 14.94
N PRO A 94 -0.01 11.27 15.29
CA PRO A 94 -1.20 10.62 15.82
C PRO A 94 -1.76 9.53 14.90
N HIS A 95 -1.63 9.67 13.58
CA HIS A 95 -2.08 8.68 12.61
C HIS A 95 -1.19 7.43 12.59
N ALA A 96 0.13 7.58 12.77
CA ALA A 96 1.05 6.45 12.88
C ALA A 96 0.79 5.64 14.15
N TYR A 97 0.59 6.32 15.27
CA TYR A 97 0.22 5.69 16.54
C TYR A 97 -1.14 4.99 16.44
N ALA A 98 -2.12 5.60 15.76
CA ALA A 98 -3.42 4.98 15.51
C ALA A 98 -3.30 3.69 14.69
N PHE A 99 -2.50 3.69 13.62
CA PHE A 99 -2.26 2.48 12.81
C PHE A 99 -1.66 1.36 13.66
N TYR A 100 -0.60 1.63 14.42
CA TYR A 100 0.05 0.60 15.23
C TYR A 100 -0.79 0.15 16.43
N ALA A 101 -1.67 1.01 16.96
CA ALA A 101 -2.66 0.61 17.96
C ALA A 101 -3.68 -0.37 17.34
N LEU A 102 -4.19 -0.08 16.14
CA LEU A 102 -5.08 -1.00 15.42
C LEU A 102 -4.40 -2.32 15.09
N GLU A 103 -3.12 -2.28 14.69
CA GLU A 103 -2.32 -3.48 14.42
C GLU A 103 -2.17 -4.35 15.67
N ALA A 104 -1.83 -3.75 16.81
CA ALA A 104 -1.73 -4.47 18.09
C ALA A 104 -3.08 -5.06 18.55
N MET A 105 -4.19 -4.47 18.10
CA MET A 105 -5.55 -4.96 18.37
C MET A 105 -6.05 -5.98 17.34
N GLY A 106 -5.32 -6.23 16.25
CA GLY A 106 -5.79 -7.06 15.13
C GLY A 106 -7.00 -6.47 14.40
N GLN A 107 -7.07 -5.14 14.30
CA GLN A 107 -8.21 -4.40 13.76
C GLN A 107 -7.90 -3.60 12.49
N VAL A 108 -6.71 -3.77 11.91
CA VAL A 108 -6.29 -3.03 10.70
C VAL A 108 -7.26 -3.32 9.55
N ASP A 109 -7.50 -4.58 9.21
CA ASP A 109 -8.38 -4.97 8.09
C ASP A 109 -9.80 -4.38 8.20
N ALA A 110 -10.31 -4.25 9.42
CA ALA A 110 -11.67 -3.76 9.67
C ALA A 110 -11.79 -2.22 9.66
N LEU A 111 -10.72 -1.51 10.01
CA LEU A 111 -10.76 -0.07 10.31
C LEU A 111 -9.86 0.79 9.43
N HIS A 112 -8.86 0.23 8.76
CA HIS A 112 -7.90 0.98 7.96
C HIS A 112 -8.59 1.84 6.88
N GLU A 113 -9.47 1.23 6.07
CA GLU A 113 -10.26 1.98 5.09
C GLU A 113 -11.19 3.00 5.76
N LYS A 114 -11.83 2.62 6.87
CA LYS A 114 -12.79 3.49 7.57
C LYS A 114 -12.13 4.75 8.09
N VAL A 115 -10.89 4.67 8.59
CA VAL A 115 -10.11 5.85 9.03
C VAL A 115 -9.85 6.79 7.85
N PHE A 116 -9.39 6.25 6.72
CA PHE A 116 -9.19 7.04 5.51
C PHE A 116 -10.49 7.73 5.06
N ARG A 117 -11.61 6.99 5.01
CA ARG A 117 -12.91 7.53 4.63
C ARG A 117 -13.37 8.62 5.60
N ALA A 118 -13.19 8.41 6.91
CA ALA A 118 -13.55 9.40 7.92
C ALA A 118 -12.86 10.75 7.66
N ILE A 119 -11.57 10.73 7.29
CA ILE A 119 -10.81 11.94 7.01
C ILE A 119 -11.17 12.54 5.65
N HIS A 120 -11.16 11.73 4.59
CA HIS A 120 -11.25 12.24 3.21
C HIS A 120 -12.67 12.44 2.71
N VAL A 121 -13.62 11.62 3.15
CA VAL A 121 -15.03 11.69 2.75
C VAL A 121 -15.83 12.44 3.80
N ASP A 122 -15.79 11.97 5.05
CA ASP A 122 -16.66 12.48 6.12
C ASP A 122 -16.10 13.74 6.80
N LYS A 123 -14.91 14.19 6.37
CA LYS A 123 -14.21 15.40 6.84
C LYS A 123 -14.02 15.46 8.36
N GLN A 124 -13.87 14.30 8.99
CA GLN A 124 -13.58 14.19 10.43
C GLN A 124 -12.17 14.69 10.72
N ARG A 125 -12.04 15.52 11.76
CA ARG A 125 -10.75 16.05 12.20
C ARG A 125 -10.09 15.10 13.21
N LEU A 126 -9.46 14.04 12.71
CA LEU A 126 -8.80 13.01 13.51
C LEU A 126 -7.35 13.37 13.88
N THR A 127 -7.08 14.62 14.23
CA THR A 127 -5.71 15.13 14.39
C THR A 127 -5.15 15.05 15.82
N THR A 128 -5.92 14.50 16.77
CA THR A 128 -5.50 14.37 18.18
C THR A 128 -5.80 12.97 18.70
N PRO A 129 -5.03 12.46 19.69
CA PRO A 129 -5.30 11.15 20.30
C PRO A 129 -6.74 11.01 20.80
N GLU A 130 -7.28 12.05 21.42
CA GLU A 130 -8.65 12.05 21.95
C GLU A 130 -9.71 11.99 20.84
N ALA A 131 -9.54 12.76 19.76
CA ALA A 131 -10.46 12.73 18.62
C ALA A 131 -10.44 11.36 17.93
N ILE A 132 -9.25 10.78 17.78
CA ILE A 132 -9.08 9.43 17.22
C ILE A 132 -9.76 8.40 18.14
N ALA A 133 -9.49 8.41 19.44
CA ALA A 133 -10.07 7.46 20.39
C ALA A 133 -11.61 7.55 20.45
N THR A 134 -12.15 8.76 20.39
CA THR A 134 -13.60 9.00 20.32
C THR A 134 -14.20 8.42 19.04
N TRP A 135 -13.55 8.65 17.89
CA TRP A 135 -14.01 8.09 16.63
C TRP A 135 -13.91 6.55 16.62
N MET A 136 -12.84 5.97 17.15
CA MET A 136 -12.68 4.52 17.29
C MET A 136 -13.79 3.91 18.13
N ALA A 137 -14.18 4.56 19.23
CA ALA A 137 -15.30 4.14 20.05
C ALA A 137 -16.62 4.12 19.28
N ALA A 138 -16.86 5.13 18.43
CA ALA A 138 -18.03 5.18 17.54
C ALA A 138 -18.01 4.07 16.47
N GLN A 139 -16.85 3.48 16.18
CA GLN A 139 -16.72 2.31 15.29
C GLN A 139 -16.85 0.96 16.02
N GLY A 140 -17.14 0.97 17.33
CA GLY A 140 -17.28 -0.24 18.14
C GLY A 140 -15.99 -0.76 18.77
N VAL A 141 -14.90 0.02 18.73
CA VAL A 141 -13.66 -0.31 19.44
C VAL A 141 -13.77 0.10 20.91
N ASP A 142 -13.32 -0.76 21.83
CA ASP A 142 -13.23 -0.37 23.24
C ASP A 142 -12.24 0.81 23.40
N ARG A 143 -12.76 1.94 23.89
CA ARG A 143 -12.01 3.20 23.96
C ARG A 143 -10.80 3.11 24.90
N GLU A 144 -10.97 2.47 26.05
CA GLU A 144 -9.91 2.35 27.05
C GLU A 144 -8.79 1.46 26.54
N LYS A 145 -9.15 0.33 25.92
CA LYS A 145 -8.21 -0.59 25.28
C LYS A 145 -7.45 0.09 24.14
N PHE A 146 -8.15 0.80 23.25
CA PHE A 146 -7.50 1.56 22.18
C PHE A 146 -6.52 2.58 22.74
N THR A 147 -6.96 3.38 23.73
CA THR A 147 -6.11 4.40 24.37
C THR A 147 -4.90 3.78 25.07
N GLY A 148 -5.07 2.62 25.69
CA GLY A 148 -4.00 1.85 26.29
C GLY A 148 -2.94 1.39 25.28
N PHE A 149 -3.36 0.84 24.13
CA PHE A 149 -2.43 0.48 23.06
C PHE A 149 -1.77 1.71 22.45
N PHE A 150 -2.54 2.75 22.14
CA PHE A 150 -2.06 4.00 21.56
C PHE A 150 -0.92 4.61 22.40
N ASN A 151 -1.07 4.63 23.73
CA ASN A 151 -0.06 5.18 24.64
C ASN A 151 1.02 4.17 25.06
N SER A 152 1.00 2.94 24.53
CA SER A 152 1.91 1.89 24.96
C SER A 152 3.34 2.10 24.45
N PHE A 153 4.31 1.63 25.24
CA PHE A 153 5.72 1.60 24.82
C PHE A 153 5.92 0.81 23.53
N ALA A 154 5.16 -0.27 23.32
CA ALA A 154 5.25 -1.08 22.11
C ALA A 154 4.84 -0.29 20.86
N VAL A 155 3.73 0.45 20.92
CA VAL A 155 3.28 1.32 19.81
C VAL A 155 4.25 2.47 19.59
N ALA A 156 4.73 3.12 20.65
CA ALA A 156 5.75 4.16 20.52
C ALA A 156 7.05 3.65 19.87
N GLY A 157 7.47 2.43 20.23
CA GLY A 157 8.63 1.77 19.61
C GLY A 157 8.43 1.50 18.12
N LYS A 158 7.25 1.02 17.71
CA LYS A 158 6.91 0.80 16.30
C LYS A 158 6.83 2.11 15.51
N ALA A 159 6.17 3.13 16.05
CA ALA A 159 6.10 4.45 15.43
C ALA A 159 7.50 5.04 15.21
N LYS A 160 8.37 4.97 16.23
CA LYS A 160 9.77 5.41 16.12
C LYS A 160 10.56 4.60 15.07
N ARG A 161 10.38 3.28 15.04
CA ARG A 161 11.00 2.41 14.03
C ARG A 161 10.56 2.80 12.62
N ALA A 162 9.28 3.12 12.42
CA ALA A 162 8.74 3.56 11.14
C ALA A 162 9.40 4.86 10.67
N THR A 163 9.54 5.86 11.55
CA THR A 163 10.25 7.11 11.24
C THR A 163 11.70 6.85 10.83
N GLN A 164 12.41 5.99 11.57
CA GLN A 164 13.79 5.61 11.22
C GLN A 164 13.88 4.91 9.86
N LEU A 165 12.89 4.10 9.51
CA LEU A 165 12.82 3.47 8.19
C LEU A 165 12.56 4.51 7.10
N GLN A 166 11.65 5.46 7.32
CA GLN A 166 11.38 6.56 6.37
C GLN A 166 12.65 7.36 6.06
N ASP A 167 13.43 7.70 7.08
CA ASP A 167 14.71 8.39 6.92
C ASP A 167 15.72 7.54 6.14
N ALA A 168 15.81 6.24 6.48
CA ALA A 168 16.74 5.31 5.83
C ALA A 168 16.37 5.04 4.35
N TYR A 169 15.06 5.00 4.04
CA TYR A 169 14.54 4.93 2.68
C TYR A 169 14.60 6.29 1.95
N GLN A 170 14.99 7.37 2.62
CA GLN A 170 15.06 8.73 2.07
C GLN A 170 13.72 9.18 1.47
N VAL A 171 12.63 8.86 2.16
CA VAL A 171 11.26 9.16 1.72
C VAL A 171 10.91 10.60 2.07
N GLU A 172 10.55 11.39 1.06
CA GLU A 172 10.23 12.81 1.21
C GLU A 172 8.71 13.10 1.14
N GLY A 173 7.90 12.08 0.87
CA GLY A 173 6.47 12.25 0.65
C GLY A 173 5.67 10.95 0.75
N THR A 174 4.35 11.06 0.55
CA THR A 174 3.44 9.91 0.51
C THR A 174 2.43 10.06 -0.63
N PRO A 175 1.94 8.97 -1.23
CA PRO A 175 2.42 7.59 -1.03
C PRO A 175 3.83 7.38 -1.62
N SER A 176 4.57 6.40 -1.10
CA SER A 176 5.85 5.92 -1.67
C SER A 176 5.95 4.41 -1.51
N LEU A 177 6.68 3.77 -2.43
CA LEU A 177 6.97 2.33 -2.48
C LEU A 177 8.48 2.10 -2.60
#